data_AF-A0AAQ3RIJ1-F1
#
_entry.id   AF-A0AAQ3RIJ1-F1
#
_cell.length_a   1.000
_cell.length_b   1.000
_cell.length_c   1.000
_cell.angle_alpha   90.00
_cell.angle_beta   90.00
_cell.angle_gamma   90.00
#
_symmetry.space_group_name_H-M   'P 1'
#
loop_
_entity.id
_entity.type
_entity.pdbx_description
1 polymer ?
#
loop_
_entity_poly.entity_id
_entity_poly.type
_entity_poly.pdbx_seq_one_letter_code
_entity_poly.pdbx_strand_id
1 'polypeptide(L)'
;MVCENNVDTWRRAGFFEETGETYKRVVAVCLKPLEHLATKLGEGPGNSVDKATQLSNQLLSPTDARSDLKNVEELYNFQLYAWCSGSVASLTACSRKEDKFGVAQLSGSNAAVVSTLLSCLLAVENFMGKKTNLQPPNQLLGPAGIKWATVNGGRVDVAAGKRRSGPVNSKAYAIADVLKTSIYQIVSTFQDEMSAGAKANLLEKDWITSGKPVFGTREMLIQKLRIFLDFRAT
;
A
#
# COMPACT_ATOMS: atom_id res chain seq x y z
N MET A 1 -21.28 12.59 0.68
CA MET A 1 -20.51 12.02 1.80
C MET A 1 -20.87 10.54 1.84
N VAL A 2 -19.95 9.64 1.50
CA VAL A 2 -20.18 8.18 1.51
C VAL A 2 -19.67 7.69 2.86
N CYS A 3 -20.57 7.24 3.73
CA CYS A 3 -20.22 6.62 5.00
C CYS A 3 -20.60 5.13 4.91
N GLU A 4 -19.75 4.26 5.46
CA GLU A 4 -19.81 2.79 5.45
C GLU A 4 -21.21 2.21 5.63
N ASN A 5 -22.11 2.87 6.39
CA ASN A 5 -23.40 2.31 6.77
C ASN A 5 -24.62 3.20 6.51
N ASN A 6 -24.50 4.35 5.83
CA ASN A 6 -25.59 5.33 5.83
C ASN A 6 -25.95 5.95 4.48
N VAL A 7 -25.76 5.20 3.39
CA VAL A 7 -26.22 5.62 2.07
C VAL A 7 -27.28 4.62 1.59
N ASP A 8 -28.53 5.08 1.48
CA ASP A 8 -29.62 4.28 0.94
C ASP A 8 -29.23 3.64 -0.41
N THR A 9 -29.70 2.42 -0.67
CA THR A 9 -29.36 1.66 -1.90
C THR A 9 -29.62 2.45 -3.20
N TRP A 10 -30.61 3.35 -3.22
CA TRP A 10 -30.87 4.21 -4.38
C TRP A 10 -29.85 5.34 -4.56
N ARG A 11 -29.32 5.91 -3.47
CA ARG A 11 -28.18 6.84 -3.51
C ARG A 11 -26.88 6.13 -3.90
N ARG A 12 -26.76 4.84 -3.56
CA ARG A 12 -25.64 3.99 -4.01
C ARG A 12 -25.73 3.60 -5.48
N ALA A 13 -26.95 3.36 -5.98
CA ALA A 13 -27.19 3.12 -7.41
C ALA A 13 -26.78 4.33 -8.29
N GLY A 14 -26.85 5.55 -7.76
CA GLY A 14 -26.36 6.75 -8.44
C GLY A 14 -24.83 6.80 -8.62
N PHE A 15 -24.05 6.03 -7.85
CA PHE A 15 -22.61 5.92 -8.11
C PHE A 15 -22.32 5.11 -9.37
N PHE A 16 -23.04 4.00 -9.54
CA PHE A 16 -22.91 3.10 -10.68
C PHE A 16 -23.93 3.43 -11.78
N GLU A 17 -24.11 4.73 -12.06
CA GLU A 17 -24.87 5.15 -13.24
C GLU A 17 -24.18 4.72 -14.54
N GLU A 18 -24.91 4.71 -15.65
CA GLU A 18 -24.52 4.07 -16.91
C GLU A 18 -23.16 4.56 -17.45
N THR A 19 -22.82 5.84 -17.27
CA THR A 19 -21.52 6.38 -17.72
C THR A 19 -20.38 6.08 -16.75
N GLY A 20 -20.73 5.75 -15.51
CA GLY A 20 -19.80 5.46 -14.43
C GLY A 20 -18.94 6.65 -13.99
N GLU A 21 -19.23 7.86 -14.46
CA GLU A 21 -18.41 9.04 -14.21
C GLU A 21 -18.39 9.41 -12.74
N THR A 22 -19.53 9.29 -12.07
CA THR A 22 -19.64 9.59 -10.64
C THR A 22 -18.75 8.66 -9.82
N TYR A 23 -18.85 7.35 -10.06
CA TYR A 23 -17.98 6.35 -9.43
C TYR A 23 -16.49 6.65 -9.68
N LYS A 24 -16.09 6.82 -10.95
CA LYS A 24 -14.70 7.12 -11.33
C LYS A 24 -14.17 8.36 -10.62
N ARG A 25 -14.97 9.43 -10.54
CA ARG A 25 -14.59 10.69 -9.87
C ARG A 25 -14.41 10.51 -8.37
N VAL A 26 -15.33 9.81 -7.71
CA VAL A 26 -15.25 9.54 -6.26
C VAL A 26 -14.01 8.70 -5.94
N VAL A 27 -13.78 7.63 -6.70
CA VAL A 27 -12.56 6.82 -6.56
C VAL A 27 -11.32 7.69 -6.72
N ALA A 28 -11.22 8.48 -7.80
CA ALA A 28 -10.07 9.34 -8.04
C ALA A 28 -9.84 10.37 -6.91
N VAL A 29 -10.90 10.99 -6.38
CA VAL A 29 -10.80 11.94 -5.25
C VAL A 29 -10.28 11.26 -3.99
N CYS A 30 -10.73 10.03 -3.71
CA CYS A 30 -10.28 9.31 -2.53
C CYS A 30 -8.89 8.69 -2.67
N LEU A 31 -8.45 8.32 -3.88
CA LEU A 31 -7.10 7.79 -4.08
C LEU A 31 -6.02 8.87 -3.95
N LYS A 32 -6.28 10.10 -4.43
CA LYS A 32 -5.28 11.19 -4.42
C LYS A 32 -4.56 11.40 -3.07
N PRO A 33 -5.24 11.50 -1.91
CA PRO A 33 -4.56 11.63 -0.62
C PRO A 33 -3.68 10.43 -0.26
N LEU A 34 -4.09 9.21 -0.63
CA LEU A 34 -3.33 7.98 -0.36
C LEU A 34 -2.08 7.90 -1.25
N GLU A 35 -2.19 8.31 -2.51
CA GLU A 35 -1.08 8.40 -3.45
C GLU A 35 -0.06 9.46 -3.00
N HIS A 36 -0.56 10.60 -2.52
CA HIS A 36 0.28 11.66 -1.98
C HIS A 36 1.06 11.18 -0.76
N LEU A 37 0.39 10.54 0.21
CA LEU A 37 1.03 9.94 1.38
C LEU A 37 2.09 8.92 0.97
N ALA A 38 1.76 7.98 0.08
CA ALA A 38 2.68 6.93 -0.36
C ALA A 38 3.93 7.53 -1.03
N THR A 39 3.75 8.56 -1.85
CA THR A 39 4.86 9.29 -2.49
C THR A 39 5.75 9.96 -1.46
N LYS A 40 5.16 10.71 -0.51
CA LYS A 40 5.89 11.43 0.54
C LYS A 40 6.70 10.50 1.44
N LEU A 41 6.09 9.39 1.86
CA LEU A 41 6.79 8.38 2.67
C LEU A 41 7.85 7.62 1.87
N GLY A 42 7.68 7.51 0.55
CA GLY A 42 8.63 6.84 -0.35
C GLY A 42 9.82 7.69 -0.77
N GLU A 43 9.74 9.02 -0.67
CA GLU A 43 10.83 9.93 -1.03
C GLU A 43 12.09 9.72 -0.16
N GLY A 44 11.95 9.18 1.06
CA GLY A 44 13.06 8.86 1.96
C GLY A 44 13.94 10.07 2.33
N PRO A 45 14.65 10.06 3.47
CA PRO A 45 15.76 10.98 3.67
C PRO A 45 16.96 10.47 2.84
N GLY A 46 17.07 10.84 1.55
CA GLY A 46 18.36 10.71 0.84
C GLY A 46 18.42 10.08 -0.56
N ASN A 47 17.38 10.16 -1.41
CA ASN A 47 17.50 9.72 -2.82
C ASN A 47 17.89 10.82 -3.81
N SER A 48 18.84 11.68 -3.42
CA SER A 48 19.61 12.50 -4.37
C SER A 48 21.06 12.53 -3.91
N VAL A 49 21.84 11.55 -4.34
CA VAL A 49 23.31 11.59 -4.22
C VAL A 49 23.88 11.14 -5.56
N ASP A 50 24.28 12.12 -6.37
CA ASP A 50 25.33 11.94 -7.35
C ASP A 50 26.56 11.36 -6.62
N LYS A 51 27.11 10.27 -7.16
CA LYS A 51 28.23 9.49 -6.57
C LYS A 51 29.53 10.28 -6.31
N ALA A 52 29.58 11.58 -6.55
CA ALA A 52 30.75 12.43 -6.34
C ALA A 52 30.81 13.13 -4.97
N THR A 53 29.71 13.24 -4.22
CA THR A 53 29.64 14.05 -2.97
C THR A 53 29.75 13.25 -1.67
N GLN A 54 29.95 11.93 -1.72
CA GLN A 54 29.92 11.06 -0.53
C GLN A 54 31.05 11.31 0.49
N LEU A 55 32.12 12.01 0.11
CA LEU A 55 33.23 12.35 1.01
C LEU A 55 33.11 13.75 1.66
N SER A 56 32.35 14.69 1.10
CA SER A 56 32.21 16.05 1.68
C SER A 56 31.14 16.15 2.76
N ASN A 57 30.20 15.20 2.82
CA ASN A 57 29.04 15.28 3.70
C ASN A 57 29.28 14.76 5.13
N GLN A 58 30.48 14.26 5.45
CA GLN A 58 30.83 13.85 6.82
C GLN A 58 31.06 15.05 7.76
N LEU A 59 30.96 16.29 7.27
CA LEU A 59 31.20 17.52 8.03
C LEU A 59 29.99 18.46 8.15
N LEU A 60 28.77 18.06 7.74
CA LEU A 60 27.58 18.94 7.78
C LEU A 60 26.40 18.36 8.58
N SER A 61 25.79 19.25 9.38
CA SER A 61 24.70 19.05 10.34
C SER A 61 23.29 19.16 9.71
N PRO A 62 22.24 19.49 10.49
CA PRO A 62 21.01 18.74 10.77
C PRO A 62 19.98 18.71 9.63
N THR A 63 20.37 18.30 8.42
CA THR A 63 19.48 18.30 7.24
C THR A 63 18.56 17.07 7.22
N ASP A 64 19.03 15.91 7.71
CA ASP A 64 18.22 14.68 7.81
C ASP A 64 17.03 14.84 8.76
N ALA A 65 17.15 15.66 9.81
CA ALA A 65 16.07 15.92 10.75
C ALA A 65 14.88 16.67 10.12
N ARG A 66 15.10 17.44 9.04
CA ARG A 66 14.06 18.27 8.41
C ARG A 66 13.15 17.47 7.48
N SER A 67 13.70 16.50 6.75
CA SER A 67 12.92 15.58 5.90
C SER A 67 12.09 14.62 6.75
N ASP A 68 12.66 14.17 7.87
CA ASP A 68 11.95 13.36 8.85
C ASP A 68 10.76 14.10 9.48
N LEU A 69 10.90 15.40 9.76
CA LEU A 69 9.82 16.21 10.33
C LEU A 69 8.64 16.43 9.35
N LYS A 70 8.93 16.61 8.05
CA LYS A 70 7.88 16.75 7.02
C LYS A 70 7.05 15.47 6.85
N ASN A 71 7.72 14.31 6.88
CA ASN A 71 7.02 13.02 6.80
C ASN A 71 6.17 12.75 8.05
N VAL A 72 6.60 13.24 9.22
CA VAL A 72 5.84 13.19 10.47
C VAL A 72 4.59 14.07 10.40
N GLU A 73 4.69 15.26 9.80
CA GLU A 73 3.57 16.19 9.61
C GLU A 73 2.47 15.58 8.73
N GLU A 74 2.86 14.86 7.68
CA GLU A 74 1.91 14.18 6.79
C GLU A 74 1.00 13.18 7.57
N LEU A 75 1.53 12.49 8.58
CA LEU A 75 0.75 11.56 9.40
C LEU A 75 -0.34 12.26 10.25
N TYR A 76 -0.32 13.59 10.41
CA TYR A 76 -1.39 14.31 11.10
C TYR A 76 -2.70 14.31 10.32
N ASN A 77 -2.67 14.08 9.01
CA ASN A 77 -3.86 13.91 8.18
C ASN A 77 -4.45 12.48 8.26
N PHE A 78 -4.17 11.72 9.34
CA PHE A 78 -4.66 10.35 9.53
C PHE A 78 -6.16 10.17 9.25
N GLN A 79 -7.00 11.09 9.73
CA GLN A 79 -8.45 11.02 9.52
C GLN A 79 -8.81 11.03 8.03
N LEU A 80 -8.11 11.83 7.22
CA LEU A 80 -8.30 11.88 5.78
C LEU A 80 -7.95 10.52 5.14
N TYR A 81 -6.80 9.93 5.49
CA TYR A 81 -6.41 8.63 4.94
C TYR A 81 -7.37 7.52 5.38
N ALA A 82 -7.84 7.56 6.63
CA ALA A 82 -8.80 6.60 7.14
C ALA A 82 -10.13 6.68 6.38
N TRP A 83 -10.66 7.89 6.17
CA TRP A 83 -11.89 8.08 5.39
C TRP A 83 -11.71 7.72 3.92
N CYS A 84 -10.61 8.13 3.29
CA CYS A 84 -10.33 7.81 1.89
C CYS A 84 -10.24 6.30 1.67
N SER A 85 -9.46 5.59 2.49
CA SER A 85 -9.28 4.14 2.39
C SER A 85 -10.57 3.36 2.66
N GLY A 86 -11.29 3.67 3.75
CA GLY A 86 -12.57 3.03 4.06
C GLY A 86 -13.63 3.29 3.00
N SER A 87 -13.68 4.51 2.44
CA SER A 87 -14.64 4.87 1.38
C SER A 87 -14.39 4.09 0.09
N VAL A 88 -13.14 4.03 -0.39
CA VAL A 88 -12.85 3.28 -1.63
C VAL A 88 -12.99 1.77 -1.42
N ALA A 89 -12.62 1.24 -0.26
CA ALA A 89 -12.80 -0.17 0.04
C ALA A 89 -14.28 -0.55 0.10
N SER A 90 -15.10 0.26 0.77
CA SER A 90 -16.55 0.05 0.83
C SER A 90 -17.22 0.19 -0.52
N LEU A 91 -16.82 1.17 -1.32
CA LEU A 91 -17.38 1.38 -2.66
C LEU A 91 -16.99 0.24 -3.61
N THR A 92 -15.74 -0.20 -3.58
CA THR A 92 -15.27 -1.37 -4.32
C THR A 92 -15.99 -2.65 -3.86
N ALA A 93 -16.15 -2.87 -2.56
CA ALA A 93 -16.89 -4.02 -2.04
C ALA A 93 -18.37 -4.00 -2.48
N CYS A 94 -19.04 -2.84 -2.41
CA CYS A 94 -20.42 -2.68 -2.88
C CYS A 94 -20.55 -2.93 -4.38
N SER A 95 -19.52 -2.61 -5.17
CA SER A 95 -19.53 -2.80 -6.62
C SER A 95 -19.78 -4.27 -7.00
N ARG A 96 -19.41 -5.24 -6.15
CA ARG A 96 -19.67 -6.66 -6.42
C ARG A 96 -21.16 -6.97 -6.64
N LYS A 97 -22.05 -6.26 -5.94
CA LYS A 97 -23.51 -6.51 -5.97
C LYS A 97 -24.29 -5.41 -6.67
N GLU A 98 -23.78 -4.18 -6.65
CA GLU A 98 -24.53 -2.98 -7.02
C GLU A 98 -24.11 -2.38 -8.36
N ASP A 99 -22.97 -2.81 -8.91
CA ASP A 99 -22.47 -2.35 -10.21
C ASP A 99 -23.14 -3.08 -11.38
N LYS A 100 -24.38 -2.68 -11.68
CA LYS A 100 -25.20 -3.30 -12.73
C LYS A 100 -24.58 -3.23 -14.13
N PHE A 101 -23.76 -2.22 -14.38
CA PHE A 101 -23.13 -1.97 -15.67
C PHE A 101 -21.67 -2.43 -15.73
N GLY A 102 -21.13 -3.00 -14.64
CA GLY A 102 -19.75 -3.46 -14.57
C GLY A 102 -18.72 -2.32 -14.63
N VAL A 103 -19.11 -1.07 -14.38
CA VAL A 103 -18.25 0.12 -14.44
C VAL A 103 -16.97 -0.08 -13.63
N ALA A 104 -17.07 -0.57 -12.40
CA ALA A 104 -15.95 -0.72 -11.48
C ALA A 104 -14.90 -1.73 -11.94
N GLN A 105 -15.35 -2.80 -12.60
CA GLN A 105 -14.48 -3.83 -13.16
C GLN A 105 -13.90 -3.39 -14.51
N LEU A 106 -14.74 -2.83 -15.39
CA LEU A 106 -14.37 -2.45 -16.76
C LEU A 106 -13.49 -1.20 -16.84
N SER A 107 -13.62 -0.27 -15.89
CA SER A 107 -12.85 0.97 -15.88
C SER A 107 -11.41 0.80 -15.38
N GLY A 108 -11.05 -0.37 -14.84
CA GLY A 108 -9.79 -0.60 -14.14
C GLY A 108 -9.72 0.05 -12.74
N SER A 109 -10.83 0.61 -12.23
CA SER A 109 -10.85 1.27 -10.93
C SER A 109 -10.57 0.31 -9.77
N ASN A 110 -11.04 -0.94 -9.83
CA ASN A 110 -10.73 -1.93 -8.80
C ASN A 110 -9.22 -2.21 -8.70
N ALA A 111 -8.55 -2.36 -9.85
CA ALA A 111 -7.11 -2.52 -9.90
C ALA A 111 -6.38 -1.28 -9.35
N ALA A 112 -6.84 -0.07 -9.69
CA ALA A 112 -6.31 1.18 -9.15
C ALA A 112 -6.45 1.27 -7.63
N VAL A 113 -7.64 0.96 -7.09
CA VAL A 113 -7.90 0.98 -5.64
C VAL A 113 -6.99 -0.01 -4.91
N VAL A 114 -6.95 -1.28 -5.33
CA VAL A 114 -6.12 -2.30 -4.69
C VAL A 114 -4.64 -1.94 -4.77
N SER A 115 -4.16 -1.48 -5.93
CA SER A 115 -2.76 -1.10 -6.11
C SER A 115 -2.35 0.08 -5.25
N THR A 116 -3.20 1.11 -5.15
CA THR A 116 -2.93 2.29 -4.33
C THR A 116 -2.97 1.96 -2.83
N LEU A 117 -3.94 1.16 -2.37
CA LEU A 117 -4.00 0.72 -0.98
C LEU A 117 -2.76 -0.11 -0.59
N LEU A 118 -2.36 -1.06 -1.44
CA LEU A 118 -1.16 -1.89 -1.20
C LEU A 118 0.12 -1.05 -1.25
N SER A 119 0.25 -0.13 -2.22
CA SER A 119 1.39 0.79 -2.33
C SER A 119 1.50 1.66 -1.08
N CYS A 120 0.38 2.23 -0.64
CA CYS A 120 0.32 3.07 0.56
C CYS A 120 0.68 2.27 1.81
N LEU A 121 0.19 1.04 1.94
CA LEU A 121 0.53 0.15 3.06
C LEU A 121 2.03 -0.15 3.09
N LEU A 122 2.63 -0.49 1.95
CA LEU A 122 4.07 -0.74 1.85
C LEU A 122 4.89 0.50 2.22
N ALA A 123 4.46 1.69 1.80
CA ALA A 123 5.14 2.95 2.13
C ALA A 123 5.10 3.24 3.64
N VAL A 124 3.94 3.04 4.27
CA VAL A 124 3.76 3.20 5.72
C VAL A 124 4.57 2.16 6.49
N GLU A 125 4.56 0.89 6.08
CA GLU A 125 5.36 -0.16 6.70
C GLU A 125 6.87 0.13 6.58
N ASN A 126 7.32 0.59 5.43
CA ASN A 126 8.70 1.01 5.20
C ASN A 126 9.08 2.18 6.12
N PHE A 127 8.22 3.20 6.23
CA PHE A 127 8.40 4.33 7.15
C PHE A 127 8.51 3.88 8.63
N MET A 128 7.77 2.85 9.02
CA MET A 128 7.84 2.26 10.36
C MET A 128 9.10 1.42 10.61
N GLY A 129 9.97 1.25 9.61
CA GLY A 129 11.14 0.38 9.67
C GLY A 129 10.81 -1.11 9.61
N LYS A 130 9.59 -1.48 9.20
CA LYS A 130 9.28 -2.88 8.89
C LYS A 130 9.98 -3.22 7.58
N LYS A 131 10.88 -4.20 7.61
CA LYS A 131 11.56 -4.69 6.41
C LYS A 131 10.50 -5.14 5.39
N THR A 132 10.38 -4.42 4.28
CA THR A 132 9.58 -4.79 3.11
C THR A 132 10.23 -5.93 2.30
N ASN A 133 11.02 -6.79 2.95
CA ASN A 133 11.64 -7.95 2.32
C ASN A 133 10.57 -9.03 2.17
N LEU A 134 9.77 -8.90 1.11
CA LEU A 134 8.95 -9.99 0.61
C LEU A 134 9.91 -10.92 -0.14
N GLN A 135 10.33 -11.99 0.53
CA GLN A 135 11.24 -12.97 -0.05
C GLN A 135 10.61 -13.53 -1.35
N PRO A 136 11.37 -13.63 -2.46
CA PRO A 136 10.85 -14.29 -3.66
C PRO A 136 10.55 -15.77 -3.36
N PRO A 137 9.43 -16.34 -3.87
CA PRO A 137 9.05 -17.74 -3.59
C PRO A 137 10.04 -18.80 -4.08
N ASN A 138 11.05 -18.42 -4.88
CA ASN A 138 11.93 -19.35 -5.60
C ASN A 138 13.29 -19.61 -4.95
N GLN A 139 13.51 -19.29 -3.67
CA GLN A 139 14.77 -19.68 -2.99
C GLN A 139 14.66 -20.95 -2.12
N LEU A 140 13.52 -21.66 -2.15
CA LEU A 140 13.30 -22.85 -1.31
C LEU A 140 13.35 -24.20 -2.03
N LEU A 141 13.50 -24.24 -3.37
CA LEU A 141 13.73 -25.49 -4.10
C LEU A 141 14.87 -25.32 -5.12
N GLY A 142 16.10 -25.62 -4.67
CA GLY A 142 17.25 -25.84 -5.53
C GLY A 142 18.12 -26.92 -4.90
N PRO A 143 18.35 -28.07 -5.58
CA PRO A 143 19.17 -29.14 -5.04
C PRO A 143 20.67 -28.78 -5.19
N ALA A 144 21.44 -29.15 -4.17
CA ALA A 144 22.90 -29.08 -4.03
C ALA A 144 23.52 -27.78 -3.48
N GLY A 145 23.82 -27.84 -2.17
CA GLY A 145 25.01 -27.35 -1.46
C GLY A 145 25.78 -26.13 -1.96
N ILE A 146 25.88 -25.10 -1.11
CA ILE A 146 27.12 -24.64 -0.46
C ILE A 146 26.72 -23.68 0.66
N LYS A 147 27.06 -24.04 1.90
CA LYS A 147 26.94 -23.18 3.08
C LYS A 147 27.98 -22.05 2.97
N TRP A 148 27.55 -20.83 2.69
CA TRP A 148 28.36 -19.66 3.05
C TRP A 148 28.07 -19.31 4.50
N ALA A 149 28.81 -19.99 5.38
CA ALA A 149 29.18 -19.39 6.66
C ALA A 149 30.23 -18.34 6.36
N THR A 150 29.87 -17.06 6.50
CA THR A 150 30.86 -16.01 6.75
C THR A 150 30.64 -15.51 8.16
N VAL A 151 31.39 -16.12 9.08
CA VAL A 151 31.87 -15.40 10.26
C VAL A 151 32.59 -14.17 9.75
N ASN A 152 32.09 -12.99 10.11
CA ASN A 152 32.92 -11.82 10.36
C ASN A 152 32.49 -11.28 11.72
N GLY A 153 33.22 -11.74 12.74
CA GLY A 153 33.34 -10.98 13.98
C GLY A 153 34.15 -9.73 13.68
N GLY A 154 33.58 -8.58 13.97
CA GLY A 154 34.24 -7.30 13.82
C GLY A 154 33.26 -6.19 14.14
N ARG A 155 33.37 -5.64 15.35
CA ARG A 155 32.66 -4.45 15.82
C ARG A 155 32.47 -3.44 14.70
N VAL A 156 31.21 -3.20 14.34
CA VAL A 156 30.79 -1.87 13.90
C VAL A 156 29.58 -1.55 14.76
N ASP A 157 29.77 -0.59 15.67
CA ASP A 157 28.68 0.19 16.26
C ASP A 157 27.94 0.89 15.12
N VAL A 158 27.11 0.13 14.39
CA VAL A 158 26.12 0.71 13.50
C VAL A 158 24.99 1.09 14.41
N ALA A 159 24.94 2.39 14.73
CA ALA A 159 23.83 3.05 15.39
C ALA A 159 22.54 2.33 15.01
N ALA A 160 21.97 1.60 15.98
CA ALA A 160 20.63 1.10 15.89
C ALA A 160 19.76 2.33 15.67
N GLY A 161 19.42 2.60 14.41
CA GLY A 161 18.62 3.73 13.98
C GLY A 161 17.46 3.83 14.94
N LYS A 162 17.51 4.90 15.75
CA LYS A 162 16.69 5.15 16.93
C LYS A 162 15.28 4.66 16.64
N ARG A 163 14.89 3.50 17.21
CA ARG A 163 13.51 3.01 17.13
C ARG A 163 12.64 4.21 17.51
N ARG A 164 11.88 4.74 16.56
CA ARG A 164 11.07 5.97 16.72
C ARG A 164 9.88 5.69 17.64
N SER A 165 10.14 5.27 18.87
CA SER A 165 9.15 5.00 19.92
C SER A 165 8.57 6.31 20.42
N GLY A 166 7.76 6.97 19.59
CA GLY A 166 7.05 8.20 19.90
C GLY A 166 5.68 8.26 19.20
N PRO A 167 4.89 9.32 19.44
CA PRO A 167 3.52 9.50 18.91
C PRO A 167 3.39 9.41 17.37
N VAL A 168 4.50 9.61 16.67
CA VAL A 168 4.61 9.42 15.22
C VAL A 168 4.35 7.97 14.82
N ASN A 169 4.88 7.03 15.61
CA ASN A 169 4.65 5.61 15.36
C ASN A 169 3.19 5.25 15.58
N SER A 170 2.49 5.77 16.60
CA SER A 170 1.09 5.41 16.84
C SER A 170 0.17 5.79 15.68
N LYS A 171 0.40 6.94 15.03
CA LYS A 171 -0.34 7.31 13.82
C LYS A 171 0.00 6.44 12.62
N ALA A 172 1.27 6.11 12.42
CA ALA A 172 1.68 5.20 11.34
C ALA A 172 1.08 3.79 11.54
N TYR A 173 1.04 3.27 12.76
CA TYR A 173 0.34 2.02 13.10
C TYR A 173 -1.16 2.13 12.80
N ALA A 174 -1.81 3.22 13.21
CA ALA A 174 -3.24 3.44 12.93
C ALA A 174 -3.54 3.50 11.43
N ILE A 175 -2.74 4.23 10.64
CA ILE A 175 -2.86 4.26 9.18
C ILE A 175 -2.69 2.85 8.60
N ALA A 176 -1.64 2.13 9.01
CA ALA A 176 -1.38 0.78 8.54
C ALA A 176 -2.54 -0.17 8.85
N ASP A 177 -3.15 -0.05 10.03
CA ASP A 177 -4.28 -0.90 10.41
C ASP A 177 -5.53 -0.58 9.60
N VAL A 178 -5.86 0.70 9.38
CA VAL A 178 -7.00 1.07 8.53
C VAL A 178 -6.78 0.63 7.07
N LEU A 179 -5.55 0.73 6.55
CA LEU A 179 -5.22 0.23 5.23
C LEU A 179 -5.40 -1.29 5.13
N LYS A 180 -4.94 -2.05 6.14
CA LYS A 180 -5.15 -3.51 6.18
C LYS A 180 -6.63 -3.86 6.24
N THR A 181 -7.42 -3.22 7.11
CA THR A 181 -8.86 -3.52 7.21
C THR A 181 -9.58 -3.19 5.91
N SER A 182 -9.22 -2.08 5.27
CA SER A 182 -9.74 -1.69 3.94
C SER A 182 -9.39 -2.74 2.87
N ILE A 183 -8.15 -3.24 2.84
CA ILE A 183 -7.75 -4.31 1.91
C ILE A 183 -8.49 -5.61 2.23
N TYR A 184 -8.60 -6.01 3.49
CA TYR A 184 -9.33 -7.21 3.89
C TYR A 184 -10.83 -7.12 3.55
N GLN A 185 -11.45 -5.95 3.64
CA GLN A 185 -12.84 -5.76 3.22
C GLN A 185 -13.02 -6.08 1.73
N ILE A 186 -12.12 -5.61 0.87
CA ILE A 186 -12.15 -5.91 -0.57
C ILE A 186 -11.86 -7.40 -0.79
N VAL A 187 -10.76 -7.92 -0.22
CA VAL A 187 -10.32 -9.31 -0.41
C VAL A 187 -11.38 -10.31 0.05
N SER A 188 -11.98 -10.11 1.22
CA SER A 188 -13.07 -10.98 1.71
C SER A 188 -14.31 -10.90 0.84
N THR A 189 -14.62 -9.74 0.27
CA THR A 189 -15.78 -9.56 -0.63
C THR A 189 -15.57 -10.27 -1.96
N PHE A 190 -14.36 -10.24 -2.52
CA PHE A 190 -13.99 -10.82 -3.82
C PHE A 190 -13.11 -12.07 -3.71
N GLN A 191 -13.23 -12.81 -2.60
CA GLN A 191 -12.32 -13.92 -2.28
C GLN A 191 -12.32 -14.98 -3.38
N ASP A 192 -13.49 -15.34 -3.89
CA ASP A 192 -13.64 -16.39 -4.90
C ASP A 192 -13.03 -15.95 -6.23
N GLU A 193 -13.30 -14.72 -6.64
CA GLU A 193 -12.80 -14.11 -7.88
C GLU A 193 -11.28 -13.96 -7.85
N MET A 194 -10.72 -13.44 -6.76
CA MET A 194 -9.28 -13.29 -6.57
C MET A 194 -8.59 -14.66 -6.45
N SER A 195 -9.19 -15.64 -5.77
CA SER A 195 -8.63 -16.99 -5.64
C SER A 195 -8.63 -17.73 -6.99
N ALA A 196 -9.69 -17.58 -7.78
CA ALA A 196 -9.76 -18.13 -9.14
C ALA A 196 -8.71 -17.45 -10.04
N GLY A 197 -8.60 -16.12 -9.98
CA GLY A 197 -7.59 -15.36 -10.71
C GLY A 197 -6.16 -15.74 -10.31
N ALA A 198 -5.90 -16.04 -9.04
CA ALA A 198 -4.60 -16.51 -8.57
C ALA A 198 -4.23 -17.86 -9.18
N LYS A 199 -5.17 -18.81 -9.26
CA LYS A 199 -4.97 -20.13 -9.89
C LYS A 199 -4.77 -20.03 -11.41
N ALA A 200 -5.45 -19.08 -12.04
CA ALA A 200 -5.37 -18.84 -13.49
C ALA A 200 -4.18 -17.94 -13.90
N ASN A 201 -3.34 -17.48 -12.96
CA ASN A 201 -2.30 -16.47 -13.19
C ASN A 201 -2.83 -15.14 -13.77
N LEU A 202 -4.10 -14.81 -13.51
CA LEU A 202 -4.76 -13.57 -13.94
C LEU A 202 -4.91 -12.54 -12.81
N LEU A 203 -4.59 -12.90 -11.57
CA LEU A 203 -4.68 -12.00 -10.40
C LEU A 203 -3.99 -10.66 -10.65
N GLU A 204 -2.82 -10.69 -11.28
CA GLU A 204 -2.01 -9.52 -11.56
C GLU A 204 -2.63 -8.61 -12.65
N LYS A 205 -3.36 -9.20 -13.60
CA LYS A 205 -4.00 -8.47 -14.68
C LYS A 205 -5.25 -7.75 -14.20
N ASP A 206 -6.02 -8.41 -13.33
CA ASP A 206 -7.37 -7.97 -12.98
C ASP A 206 -7.40 -7.09 -11.72
N TRP A 207 -6.41 -7.24 -10.83
CA TRP A 207 -6.40 -6.59 -9.52
C TRP A 207 -5.21 -5.68 -9.25
N ILE A 208 -4.19 -5.67 -10.12
CA ILE A 208 -3.03 -4.78 -10.01
C ILE A 208 -2.93 -3.93 -11.27
N THR A 209 -2.69 -2.62 -11.10
CA THR A 209 -2.53 -1.70 -12.23
C THR A 209 -1.36 -2.12 -13.12
N SER A 210 -1.53 -1.99 -14.44
CA SER A 210 -0.46 -2.22 -15.41
C SER A 210 0.61 -1.13 -15.40
N GLY A 211 0.27 0.07 -14.94
CA GLY A 211 1.19 1.19 -14.78
C GLY A 211 2.14 1.04 -13.60
N LYS A 212 3.11 1.95 -13.51
CA LYS A 212 4.06 2.01 -12.39
C LYS A 212 3.30 2.25 -11.07
N PRO A 213 3.45 1.37 -10.05
CA PRO A 213 2.91 1.63 -8.72
C PRO A 213 3.43 2.92 -8.11
N VAL A 214 2.62 3.53 -7.23
CA VAL A 214 3.00 4.75 -6.52
C VAL A 214 4.18 4.48 -5.57
N PHE A 215 4.22 3.30 -4.97
CA PHE A 215 5.32 2.86 -4.11
C PHE A 215 5.53 1.34 -4.24
N GLY A 216 6.79 0.92 -4.25
CA GLY A 216 7.18 -0.47 -4.46
C GLY A 216 7.16 -0.90 -5.94
N THR A 217 7.31 -2.20 -6.18
CA THR A 217 7.23 -2.81 -7.52
C THR A 217 5.91 -3.57 -7.68
N ARG A 218 5.54 -3.88 -8.93
CA ARG A 218 4.33 -4.66 -9.22
C ARG A 218 4.37 -6.02 -8.52
N GLU A 219 5.54 -6.65 -8.49
CA GLU A 219 5.79 -7.93 -7.82
C GLU A 219 5.59 -7.84 -6.31
N MET A 220 6.04 -6.76 -5.66
CA MET A 220 5.79 -6.53 -4.23
C MET A 220 4.30 -6.40 -3.94
N LEU A 221 3.54 -5.71 -4.79
CA LEU A 221 2.08 -5.60 -4.62
C LEU A 221 1.40 -6.97 -4.73
N ILE A 222 1.78 -7.78 -5.73
CA ILE A 222 1.23 -9.14 -5.91
C ILE A 222 1.53 -10.01 -4.70
N GLN A 223 2.79 -10.02 -4.24
CA GLN A 223 3.20 -10.79 -3.08
C GLN A 223 2.42 -10.37 -1.84
N LYS A 224 2.25 -9.06 -1.64
CA LYS A 224 1.47 -8.52 -0.54
C LYS A 224 0.00 -8.93 -0.64
N LEU A 225 -0.62 -8.85 -1.82
CA LEU A 225 -2.00 -9.28 -2.05
C LEU A 225 -2.19 -10.77 -1.77
N ARG A 226 -1.24 -11.63 -2.17
CA ARG A 226 -1.27 -13.07 -1.86
C ARG A 226 -1.28 -13.33 -0.35
N ILE A 227 -0.49 -12.59 0.43
CA ILE A 227 -0.51 -12.70 1.90
C ILE A 227 -1.92 -12.39 2.46
N PHE A 228 -2.61 -11.39 1.92
CA PHE A 228 -3.99 -11.09 2.32
C PHE A 228 -4.97 -12.20 1.91
N LEU A 229 -4.79 -12.82 0.74
CA LEU A 229 -5.64 -13.92 0.25
C LEU A 229 -5.45 -15.21 1.03
N ASP A 230 -4.21 -15.49 1.45
CA ASP A 230 -3.85 -16.68 2.23
C ASP A 230 -4.34 -16.58 3.68
N PHE A 231 -4.50 -15.35 4.20
CA PHE A 231 -5.02 -15.13 5.53
C PHE A 231 -6.54 -15.38 5.58
N ARG A 232 -6.92 -16.52 6.12
CA ARG A 232 -8.31 -16.82 6.49
C ARG A 232 -8.54 -16.49 7.96
N ALA A 233 -9.39 -15.51 8.24
CA ALA A 233 -10.03 -15.42 9.54
C ALA A 233 -10.92 -16.67 9.69
N THR A 234 -10.57 -17.53 10.64
CA THR A 234 -11.35 -18.74 10.99
C THR A 234 -12.40 -18.39 12.01
#